data_AF-A0A2G8K3J5-F1
#
_entry.id   AF-A0A2G8K3J5-F1
#
_cell.length_a   1.000
_cell.length_b   1.000
_cell.length_c   1.000
_cell.angle_alpha   90.00
_cell.angle_beta   90.00
_cell.angle_gamma   90.00
#
_symmetry.space_group_name_H-M   'P 1'
#
loop_
_entity.id
_entity.type
_entity.pdbx_description
1 polymer ?
#
loop_
_entity_poly.entity_id
_entity_poly.type
_entity_poly.pdbx_seq_one_letter_code
_entity_poly.pdbx_strand_id
1 'polypeptide(L)'
;MSDPAGVLSRYEDVCEELEVKPSPFIMKVLDKQREDQIVDPREEMHLQLPGNNYLLTDTRLIDDDAFHLYKTLVNNTYVVSLDLKYNELTDNGAIHMSKLLEETCALKFLSLMSNSLTAEGIKLIAKGLQVVQVYHAFPFTSHIVHNYSAYVYHRIT
;
A
#
# COMPACT_ATOMS: atom_id res chain seq x y z
N MET A 1 15.45 -6.90 13.11
CA MET A 1 15.06 -7.46 11.81
C MET A 1 14.20 -6.41 11.12
N SER A 2 14.81 -5.33 10.60
CA SER A 2 14.05 -4.12 10.20
C SER A 2 14.89 -3.27 9.25
N ASP A 3 15.26 -3.82 8.10
CA ASP A 3 15.93 -3.12 7.00
C ASP A 3 15.12 -3.32 5.69
N PRO A 4 15.24 -2.42 4.69
CA PRO A 4 14.57 -2.58 3.39
C PRO A 4 14.89 -3.91 2.69
N ALA A 5 16.09 -4.47 2.90
CA ALA A 5 16.46 -5.79 2.41
C ALA A 5 15.60 -6.90 3.04
N GLY A 6 15.26 -6.78 4.33
CA GLY A 6 14.36 -7.68 5.02
C GLY A 6 12.91 -7.66 4.51
N VAL A 7 12.47 -6.57 3.89
CA VAL A 7 11.11 -6.50 3.30
C VAL A 7 11.04 -7.32 2.01
N LEU A 8 12.06 -7.21 1.16
CA LEU A 8 12.15 -8.01 -0.06
C LEU A 8 12.28 -9.50 0.27
N SER A 9 13.19 -9.88 1.16
CA SER A 9 13.36 -11.29 1.54
C SER A 9 12.08 -11.86 2.14
N ARG A 10 11.38 -11.08 2.99
CA ARG A 10 10.11 -11.52 3.57
C ARG A 10 9.02 -11.70 2.52
N TYR A 11 8.98 -10.86 1.50
CA TYR A 11 8.03 -11.01 0.40
C TYR A 11 8.30 -12.28 -0.41
N GLU A 12 9.58 -12.57 -0.70
CA GLU A 12 9.99 -13.81 -1.36
C GLU A 12 9.62 -15.05 -0.53
N ASP A 13 9.91 -15.03 0.77
CA ASP A 13 9.52 -16.10 1.71
C ASP A 13 8.00 -16.34 1.70
N VAL A 14 7.20 -15.26 1.73
CA VAL A 14 5.73 -15.35 1.71
C VAL A 14 5.23 -15.95 0.39
N CYS A 15 5.83 -15.58 -0.74
CA CYS A 15 5.47 -16.15 -2.03
C CYS A 15 5.86 -17.63 -2.13
N GLU A 16 7.00 -18.02 -1.56
CA GLU A 16 7.42 -19.43 -1.48
C GLU A 16 6.52 -20.24 -0.55
N GLU A 17 6.18 -19.72 0.64
CA GLU A 17 5.25 -20.32 1.60
C GLU A 17 3.86 -20.57 1.00
N LEU A 18 3.42 -19.71 0.08
CA LEU A 18 2.12 -19.80 -0.57
C LEU A 18 2.16 -20.56 -1.91
N GLU A 19 3.35 -21.00 -2.36
CA GLU A 19 3.59 -21.60 -3.68
C GLU A 19 3.09 -20.73 -4.85
N VAL A 20 3.12 -19.39 -4.68
CA VAL A 20 2.67 -18.43 -5.68
C VAL A 20 3.85 -17.72 -6.32
N LYS A 21 3.76 -17.48 -7.63
CA LYS A 21 4.76 -16.67 -8.33
C LYS A 21 4.64 -15.20 -7.90
N PRO A 22 5.70 -14.58 -7.35
CA PRO A 22 5.67 -13.19 -6.93
C PRO A 22 5.34 -12.26 -8.10
N SER A 23 4.51 -11.25 -7.84
CA SER A 23 4.23 -10.19 -8.82
C SER A 23 5.54 -9.49 -9.23
N PRO A 24 5.89 -9.47 -10.53
CA PRO A 24 7.09 -8.80 -11.02
C PRO A 24 7.10 -7.31 -10.69
N PHE A 25 5.91 -6.69 -10.57
CA PHE A 25 5.78 -5.29 -10.21
C PHE A 25 6.25 -5.02 -8.78
N ILE A 26 5.76 -5.83 -7.82
CA ILE A 26 6.13 -5.68 -6.40
C ILE A 26 7.63 -5.93 -6.23
N MET A 27 8.17 -6.97 -6.86
CA MET A 27 9.61 -7.25 -6.83
C MET A 27 10.44 -6.08 -7.36
N LYS A 28 10.12 -5.55 -8.54
CA LYS A 28 10.84 -4.41 -9.11
C LYS A 28 10.83 -3.19 -8.19
N VAL A 29 9.69 -2.89 -7.57
CA VAL A 29 9.59 -1.76 -6.64
C VAL A 29 10.41 -2.01 -5.38
N LEU A 30 10.35 -3.21 -4.82
CA LEU A 30 11.15 -3.58 -3.64
C LEU A 30 12.66 -3.56 -3.94
N ASP A 31 13.09 -4.09 -5.09
CA ASP A 31 14.48 -4.03 -5.55
C ASP A 31 14.95 -2.58 -5.75
N LYS A 32 14.12 -1.74 -6.36
CA LYS A 32 14.43 -0.31 -6.53
C LYS A 32 14.54 0.40 -5.18
N GLN A 33 13.62 0.14 -4.25
CA GLN A 33 13.67 0.70 -2.90
C GLN A 33 14.89 0.21 -2.11
N ARG A 34 15.33 -1.04 -2.34
CA ARG A 34 16.60 -1.57 -1.79
C ARG A 34 17.80 -0.76 -2.29
N GLU A 35 17.83 -0.41 -3.58
CA GLU A 35 18.93 0.36 -4.19
C GLU A 35 18.90 1.84 -3.79
N ASP A 36 17.72 2.47 -3.78
CA ASP A 36 17.55 3.89 -3.43
C ASP A 36 17.83 4.17 -1.93
N GLN A 37 17.63 3.19 -1.05
CA GLN A 37 17.89 3.32 0.40
C GLN A 37 19.35 3.07 0.83
N ILE A 38 20.29 2.92 -0.10
CA ILE A 38 21.73 2.80 0.22
C ILE A 38 22.31 4.11 0.82
N VAL A 39 21.55 5.22 0.84
CA VAL A 39 22.07 6.55 1.21
C VAL A 39 21.73 7.01 2.64
N ASP A 40 20.66 6.53 3.30
CA ASP A 40 20.40 6.88 4.72
C ASP A 40 19.53 5.84 5.49
N PRO A 41 20.05 5.19 6.55
CA PRO A 41 19.35 4.14 7.32
C PRO A 41 18.31 4.66 8.34
N ARG A 42 17.95 5.96 8.33
CA ARG A 42 17.02 6.56 9.30
C ARG A 42 15.66 6.97 8.74
N GLU A 43 15.47 6.93 7.43
CA GLU A 43 14.24 7.43 6.82
C GLU A 43 13.22 6.31 6.60
N GLU A 44 11.99 6.59 7.04
CA GLU A 44 10.80 5.76 6.90
C GLU A 44 10.65 5.24 5.45
N MET A 45 10.24 3.98 5.27
CA MET A 45 10.07 3.41 3.93
C MET A 45 8.69 3.71 3.35
N HIS A 46 8.70 4.23 2.13
CA HIS A 46 7.50 4.60 1.38
C HIS A 46 7.32 3.66 0.18
N LEU A 47 6.43 2.68 0.30
CA LEU A 47 6.12 1.75 -0.79
C LEU A 47 5.16 2.39 -1.79
N GLN A 48 5.65 2.60 -3.01
CA GLN A 48 4.90 3.19 -4.11
C GLN A 48 4.58 2.10 -5.15
N LEU A 49 3.35 1.58 -5.12
CA LEU A 49 2.84 0.55 -6.02
C LEU A 49 1.63 1.05 -6.85
N PRO A 50 1.73 2.20 -7.55
CA PRO A 50 0.62 2.71 -8.33
C PRO A 50 0.48 1.96 -9.66
N GLY A 51 -0.71 1.40 -9.93
CA GLY A 51 -0.99 0.63 -11.14
C GLY A 51 -1.11 1.46 -12.43
N ASN A 52 -0.94 2.77 -12.36
CA ASN A 52 -0.86 3.66 -13.53
C ASN A 52 0.58 3.98 -13.96
N ASN A 53 1.59 3.34 -13.37
CA ASN A 53 2.97 3.54 -13.75
C ASN A 53 3.44 2.51 -14.79
N TYR A 54 3.16 2.82 -16.05
CA TYR A 54 3.52 1.99 -17.22
C TYR A 54 5.04 1.75 -17.39
N LEU A 55 5.89 2.49 -16.68
CA LEU A 55 7.35 2.27 -16.69
C LEU A 55 7.77 1.13 -15.75
N LEU A 56 6.96 0.84 -14.73
CA LEU A 56 7.25 -0.18 -13.72
C LEU A 56 6.46 -1.46 -13.94
N THR A 57 5.23 -1.34 -14.44
CA THR A 57 4.33 -2.48 -14.62
C THR A 57 3.36 -2.31 -15.78
N ASP A 58 3.06 -3.44 -16.39
CA ASP A 58 2.04 -3.65 -17.42
C ASP A 58 0.82 -4.40 -16.83
N THR A 59 0.92 -4.79 -15.55
CA THR A 59 -0.14 -5.44 -14.78
C THR A 59 -0.57 -4.57 -13.61
N ARG A 60 -1.83 -4.71 -13.20
CA ARG A 60 -2.38 -4.10 -11.99
C ARG A 60 -2.40 -5.13 -10.87
N LEU A 61 -2.26 -4.66 -9.64
CA LEU A 61 -2.36 -5.53 -8.47
C LEU A 61 -3.81 -5.93 -8.21
N ILE A 62 -4.00 -7.20 -7.86
CA ILE A 62 -5.30 -7.79 -7.53
C ILE A 62 -5.39 -8.14 -6.04
N ASP A 63 -6.53 -8.67 -5.61
CA ASP A 63 -6.79 -9.00 -4.20
C ASP A 63 -5.76 -9.98 -3.60
N ASP A 64 -5.29 -10.94 -4.40
CA ASP A 64 -4.25 -11.90 -3.98
C ASP A 64 -2.91 -11.19 -3.71
N ASP A 65 -2.53 -10.21 -4.53
CA ASP A 65 -1.33 -9.39 -4.28
C ASP A 65 -1.48 -8.59 -2.98
N ALA A 66 -2.69 -8.10 -2.70
CA ALA A 66 -3.02 -7.43 -1.44
C ALA A 66 -2.81 -8.38 -0.25
N PHE A 67 -3.19 -9.65 -0.39
CA PHE A 67 -2.98 -10.67 0.63
C PHE A 67 -1.48 -10.95 0.85
N HIS A 68 -0.69 -11.08 -0.22
CA HIS A 68 0.76 -11.25 -0.12
C HIS A 68 1.43 -10.06 0.57
N LEU A 69 1.03 -8.83 0.21
CA LEU A 69 1.50 -7.61 0.85
C LEU A 69 1.12 -7.56 2.33
N TYR A 70 -0.11 -7.94 2.69
CA TYR A 70 -0.53 -8.03 4.09
C TYR A 70 0.38 -8.98 4.89
N LYS A 71 0.61 -10.20 4.39
CA LYS A 71 1.47 -11.19 5.06
C LYS A 71 2.93 -10.75 5.19
N THR A 72 3.39 -9.94 4.24
CA THR A 72 4.74 -9.39 4.25
C THR A 72 4.88 -8.25 5.25
N LEU A 73 3.87 -7.37 5.33
CA LEU A 73 3.93 -6.12 6.06
C LEU A 73 3.38 -6.19 7.50
N VAL A 74 2.66 -7.24 7.87
CA VAL A 74 2.02 -7.39 9.19
C VAL A 74 2.99 -7.20 10.36
N ASN A 75 4.20 -7.76 10.26
CA ASN A 75 5.23 -7.66 11.30
C ASN A 75 6.29 -6.58 10.98
N ASN A 76 6.04 -5.77 9.95
CA ASN A 76 6.98 -4.76 9.50
C ASN A 76 6.81 -3.47 10.31
N THR A 77 7.93 -2.90 10.76
CA THR A 77 7.98 -1.68 11.56
C THR A 77 8.56 -0.48 10.82
N TYR A 78 8.85 -0.60 9.52
CA TYR A 78 9.65 0.35 8.75
C TYR A 78 8.86 1.00 7.60
N VAL A 79 7.88 0.28 7.03
CA VAL A 79 6.98 0.78 5.99
C VAL A 79 5.93 1.67 6.64
N VAL A 80 6.04 2.96 6.37
CA VAL A 80 5.14 3.98 6.94
C VAL A 80 4.07 4.41 5.95
N SER A 81 4.32 4.28 4.64
CA SER A 81 3.30 4.52 3.62
C SER A 81 3.23 3.41 2.59
N LEU A 82 2.00 3.09 2.18
CA LEU A 82 1.70 2.15 1.09
C LEU A 82 0.74 2.83 0.09
N ASP A 83 1.22 3.06 -1.13
CA ASP A 83 0.39 3.59 -2.22
C ASP A 83 0.02 2.47 -3.20
N LEU A 84 -1.26 2.12 -3.23
CA LEU A 84 -1.85 1.08 -4.09
C LEU A 84 -2.88 1.69 -5.06
N LYS A 85 -2.74 2.98 -5.40
CA LYS A 85 -3.67 3.65 -6.32
C LYS A 85 -3.67 3.02 -7.72
N TYR A 86 -4.78 3.15 -8.44
CA TYR A 86 -4.94 2.68 -9.83
C TYR A 86 -4.70 1.17 -10.04
N ASN A 87 -4.96 0.36 -9.01
CA ASN A 87 -4.93 -1.10 -9.10
C ASN A 87 -6.35 -1.67 -9.23
N GLU A 88 -6.49 -3.00 -9.22
CA GLU A 88 -7.77 -3.71 -9.40
C GLU A 88 -8.24 -4.38 -8.11
N LEU A 89 -7.95 -3.76 -6.96
CA LEU A 89 -8.40 -4.25 -5.66
C LEU A 89 -9.92 -4.13 -5.52
N THR A 90 -10.54 -5.17 -5.01
CA THR A 90 -11.97 -5.22 -4.68
C THR A 90 -12.16 -5.24 -3.16
N ASP A 91 -13.40 -5.37 -2.71
CA ASP A 91 -13.72 -5.45 -1.28
C ASP A 91 -13.01 -6.63 -0.58
N ASN A 92 -12.60 -7.67 -1.31
CA ASN A 92 -11.77 -8.75 -0.76
C ASN A 92 -10.36 -8.27 -0.40
N GLY A 93 -9.69 -7.55 -1.32
CA GLY A 93 -8.41 -6.90 -1.03
C GLY A 93 -8.51 -5.89 0.11
N ALA A 94 -9.65 -5.20 0.23
CA ALA A 94 -9.94 -4.30 1.35
C ALA A 94 -9.92 -5.00 2.72
N ILE A 95 -10.39 -6.25 2.81
CA ILE A 95 -10.34 -7.05 4.05
C ILE A 95 -8.88 -7.26 4.47
N HIS A 96 -8.01 -7.60 3.54
CA HIS A 96 -6.59 -7.80 3.82
C HIS A 96 -5.89 -6.52 4.26
N MET A 97 -6.18 -5.41 3.58
CA MET A 97 -5.65 -4.09 3.96
C MET A 97 -6.19 -3.60 5.30
N SER A 98 -7.45 -3.89 5.62
CA SER A 98 -8.05 -3.60 6.93
C SER A 98 -7.33 -4.36 8.05
N LYS A 99 -7.12 -5.67 7.89
CA LYS A 99 -6.34 -6.48 8.84
C LYS A 99 -4.91 -6.00 8.98
N LEU A 100 -4.28 -5.59 7.87
CA LEU A 100 -2.96 -4.99 7.91
C LEU A 100 -2.99 -3.79 8.88
N LEU A 101 -3.91 -2.85 8.68
CA LEU A 101 -4.02 -1.66 9.54
C LEU A 101 -4.32 -1.98 11.02
N GLU A 102 -5.05 -3.06 11.31
CA GLU A 102 -5.29 -3.50 12.69
C GLU A 102 -4.04 -4.08 13.37
N GLU A 103 -3.18 -4.74 12.60
CA GLU A 103 -2.06 -5.53 13.11
C GLU A 103 -0.70 -4.80 13.02
N THR A 104 -0.51 -3.88 12.08
CA THR A 104 0.73 -3.07 12.00
C THR A 104 0.61 -1.73 12.72
N CYS A 105 1.63 -1.40 13.51
CA CYS A 105 1.75 -0.11 14.19
C CYS A 105 2.56 0.94 13.40
N ALA A 106 3.22 0.57 12.30
CA ALA A 106 4.13 1.46 11.57
C ALA A 106 3.47 2.15 10.38
N LEU A 107 2.47 1.51 9.76
CA LEU A 107 1.80 2.04 8.58
C LEU A 107 0.90 3.22 8.96
N LYS A 108 1.31 4.43 8.56
CA LYS A 108 0.56 5.69 8.81
C LYS A 108 -0.24 6.17 7.61
N PHE A 109 0.11 5.72 6.40
CA PHE A 109 -0.51 6.18 5.16
C PHE A 109 -0.86 5.00 4.25
N LEU A 110 -2.12 4.92 3.83
CA LEU A 110 -2.60 3.93 2.86
C LEU A 110 -3.43 4.64 1.79
N SER A 111 -3.01 4.52 0.54
CA SER A 111 -3.75 5.05 -0.62
C SER A 111 -4.31 3.89 -1.44
N LEU A 112 -5.64 3.86 -1.58
CA LEU A 112 -6.39 2.87 -2.38
C LEU A 112 -7.23 3.55 -3.47
N MET A 113 -6.87 4.79 -3.82
CA MET A 113 -7.59 5.58 -4.81
C MET A 113 -7.67 4.88 -6.17
N SER A 114 -8.82 5.00 -6.86
CA SER A 114 -9.04 4.40 -8.18
C SER A 114 -8.82 2.87 -8.22
N ASN A 115 -9.30 2.19 -7.18
CA ASN A 115 -9.52 0.73 -7.16
C ASN A 115 -11.02 0.42 -7.32
N SER A 116 -11.38 -0.85 -7.42
CA SER A 116 -12.74 -1.35 -7.58
C SER A 116 -13.44 -1.61 -6.23
N LEU A 117 -13.22 -0.70 -5.27
CA LEU A 117 -13.79 -0.78 -3.92
C LEU A 117 -15.21 -0.22 -3.89
N THR A 118 -16.11 -0.95 -3.22
CA THR A 118 -17.46 -0.45 -2.93
C THR A 118 -17.49 0.27 -1.58
N ALA A 119 -18.64 0.88 -1.25
CA ALA A 119 -18.83 1.51 0.06
C ALA A 119 -18.61 0.53 1.23
N GLU A 120 -18.84 -0.78 1.04
CA GLU A 120 -18.59 -1.79 2.08
C GLU A 120 -17.10 -2.06 2.26
N GLY A 121 -16.32 -2.18 1.18
CA GLY A 121 -14.85 -2.28 1.26
C GLY A 121 -14.24 -1.11 2.02
N ILE A 122 -14.75 0.11 1.79
CA ILE A 122 -14.28 1.30 2.51
C ILE A 122 -14.66 1.30 3.98
N LYS A 123 -15.84 0.82 4.34
CA LYS A 123 -16.22 0.65 5.76
C LYS A 123 -15.31 -0.35 6.47
N LEU A 124 -14.89 -1.42 5.79
CA LEU A 124 -13.97 -2.42 6.35
C LEU A 124 -12.60 -1.80 6.63
N ILE A 125 -12.05 -1.07 5.65
CA ILE A 125 -10.77 -0.36 5.85
C ILE A 125 -10.90 0.65 6.98
N ALA A 126 -11.98 1.45 7.01
CA ALA A 126 -12.23 2.43 8.07
C ALA A 126 -12.39 1.82 9.47
N LYS A 127 -12.82 0.55 9.57
CA LYS A 127 -12.86 -0.18 10.85
C LYS A 127 -11.48 -0.55 11.36
N GLY A 128 -10.59 -1.00 10.48
CA GLY A 128 -9.21 -1.34 10.85
C GLY A 128 -8.33 -0.13 11.10
N LEU A 129 -8.84 1.04 10.75
CA LEU A 129 -8.16 2.32 10.81
C LEU A 129 -8.28 2.94 12.22
N GLN A 130 -7.31 2.70 13.10
CA GLN A 130 -7.28 3.46 14.36
C GLN A 130 -6.80 4.91 14.17
N VAL A 131 -5.91 5.25 13.20
CA VAL A 131 -5.48 6.65 12.92
C VAL A 131 -4.83 6.82 11.51
N VAL A 132 -5.47 6.47 10.39
CA VAL A 132 -4.83 6.60 9.04
C VAL A 132 -5.74 7.32 8.04
N GLN A 133 -5.30 8.40 7.40
CA GLN A 133 -6.16 9.12 6.44
C GLN A 133 -6.25 8.37 5.10
N VAL A 134 -7.43 7.81 4.78
CA VAL A 134 -7.70 7.21 3.46
C VAL A 134 -8.21 8.29 2.52
N TYR A 135 -7.47 8.56 1.44
CA TYR A 135 -7.90 9.46 0.38
C TYR A 135 -8.64 8.64 -0.71
N HIS A 136 -9.96 8.78 -0.77
CA HIS A 136 -10.78 8.18 -1.82
C HIS A 136 -11.14 9.24 -2.87
N ALA A 137 -10.68 9.06 -4.12
CA ALA A 137 -11.27 9.79 -5.23
C ALA A 137 -12.32 8.90 -5.90
N PHE A 138 -13.57 9.35 -5.85
CA PHE A 138 -14.70 8.75 -6.52
C PHE A 138 -14.54 8.86 -8.05
N PRO A 139 -14.75 7.77 -8.83
CA PRO A 139 -14.74 7.86 -10.28
C PRO A 139 -16.13 8.28 -10.81
N PHE A 140 -16.15 9.40 -11.55
CA PHE A 140 -17.24 9.96 -12.40
C PHE A 140 -18.46 10.54 -11.64
N THR A 141 -19.07 11.68 -11.97
CA THR A 141 -19.19 12.52 -13.17
C THR A 141 -19.63 13.92 -12.72
N SER A 142 -19.31 14.97 -13.49
CA SER A 142 -20.14 16.17 -13.73
C SER A 142 -21.07 16.60 -12.59
N HIS A 143 -20.66 17.61 -11.83
CA HIS A 143 -21.44 18.79 -11.36
C HIS A 143 -20.79 19.32 -10.07
N ILE A 144 -20.14 20.48 -10.23
CA ILE A 144 -19.80 21.51 -9.25
C ILE A 144 -20.04 21.13 -7.77
N VAL A 145 -18.96 20.85 -7.03
CA VAL A 145 -18.89 21.21 -5.61
C VAL A 145 -17.47 21.60 -5.25
N HIS A 146 -17.38 22.65 -4.45
CA HIS A 146 -16.21 23.47 -4.19
C HIS A 146 -15.02 22.69 -3.61
N ASN A 147 -13.84 23.07 -4.10
CA ASN A 147 -12.53 23.02 -3.46
C ASN A 147 -12.56 22.77 -1.94
N TYR A 148 -11.97 21.66 -1.51
CA TYR A 148 -11.20 21.61 -0.28
C TYR A 148 -9.88 20.88 -0.54
N SER A 149 -8.87 21.64 -0.95
CA SER A 149 -7.48 21.25 -0.74
C SER A 149 -7.16 21.46 0.74
N ALA A 150 -7.01 20.38 1.49
CA ALA A 150 -6.45 20.43 2.83
C ALA A 150 -5.00 19.92 2.74
N TYR A 151 -4.08 20.84 2.43
CA TYR A 151 -2.66 20.63 2.75
C TYR A 151 -2.50 20.77 4.26
N VAL A 152 -2.10 19.69 4.95
CA VAL A 152 -1.59 19.80 6.32
C VAL A 152 -0.14 19.34 6.31
N TYR A 153 0.77 20.28 6.06
CA TYR A 153 2.14 20.16 6.51
C TYR A 153 2.12 20.30 8.03
N HIS A 154 2.38 19.24 8.78
CA HIS A 154 2.72 19.39 10.18
C HIS A 154 4.23 19.40 10.35
N ARG A 155 4.73 20.62 10.58
CA ARG A 155 6.08 20.95 10.97
C ARG A 155 6.28 20.48 12.42
N ILE A 156 7.17 19.51 12.60
CA ILE A 156 7.60 19.04 13.91
C ILE A 156 8.39 20.20 14.56
N THR A 157 8.01 20.58 15.77
CA THR A 157 8.88 21.30 16.72
C THR A 157 8.98 20.46 17.97
#